data_AF-U6MJ24-F1
#
_entry.id   AF-U6MJ24-F1
#
_cell.length_a   1.000
_cell.length_b   1.000
_cell.length_c   1.000
_cell.angle_alpha   90.00
_cell.angle_beta   90.00
_cell.angle_gamma   90.00
#
_symmetry.space_group_name_H-M   'P 1'
#
loop_
_entity.id
_entity.type
_entity.pdbx_description
1 polymer ?
#
loop_
_entity_poly.entity_id
_entity_poly.type
_entity_poly.pdbx_seq_one_letter_code
_entity_poly.pdbx_strand_id
1 'polypeptide(L)'
;MWHKVQESYKLKPKLEAHSSDQEFVDAVNAVRGADGLNLEKFTPPKDKMRLRLKKSRTPSTPYEDALYNVTCAQIEEASIDPKVEDHYTLIYAVKDDAPPTAAEAVDFWKTGYNELGPDVPPAFKAKVEMRAETADGEIYYDNAVAGFVSLMVDAAREMRCYNATGCSKAAVICFLSAPTLVEGEKPISATTWQKILTLDSNDNYDKSMKFVKLRKEKLQRLPLTAYLRVAASITASNEGQHCHQETENCLTEINEFRTQDGLGLNAFVAKTSSSTDSGADGVTTRASEALEMLTCDALKSGNAPFLSTLTKRSLMYYSGSSTCSDAVTEWKKGYDKFKDLTIPPAYTSSETMYKTGAATNFISLVSEGKETAATCYRVDGCTDPGLVCVLEPAVFEDGKSPITEATWQKVTTTFSNGASATSVYGALLSSVLVVVALFAFIF
;
A
#
# COMPACT_ATOMS: atom_id res chain seq x y z
N MET A 1 -7.65 5.13 39.43
CA MET A 1 -8.02 6.57 39.46
C MET A 1 -7.31 7.31 38.33
N TRP A 2 -5.98 7.15 38.18
CA TRP A 2 -5.22 7.70 37.05
C TRP A 2 -5.77 7.36 35.65
N HIS A 3 -6.17 6.10 35.41
CA HIS A 3 -6.77 5.71 34.12
C HIS A 3 -8.00 6.56 33.77
N LYS A 4 -8.92 6.78 34.73
CA LYS A 4 -10.11 7.62 34.53
C LYS A 4 -9.79 9.09 34.24
N VAL A 5 -8.68 9.59 34.80
CA VAL A 5 -8.19 10.93 34.50
C VAL A 5 -7.66 10.97 33.07
N GLN A 6 -6.84 10.00 32.66
CA GLN A 6 -6.32 9.91 31.29
C GLN A 6 -7.44 9.70 30.25
N GLU A 7 -8.46 8.90 30.56
CA GLU A 7 -9.69 8.78 29.76
C GLU A 7 -10.38 10.15 29.58
N SER A 8 -10.48 10.97 30.64
CA SER A 8 -11.09 12.30 30.56
C SER A 8 -10.32 13.27 29.67
N TYR A 9 -9.01 13.08 29.56
CA TYR A 9 -8.14 13.82 28.63
C TYR A 9 -8.02 13.15 27.25
N LYS A 10 -8.79 12.09 26.95
CA LYS A 10 -8.74 11.32 25.70
C LYS A 10 -7.35 10.77 25.36
N LEU A 11 -6.54 10.51 26.37
CA LEU A 11 -5.21 9.88 26.19
C LEU A 11 -5.32 8.34 26.16
N LYS A 12 -6.40 7.82 26.76
CA LYS A 12 -6.69 6.39 26.87
C LYS A 12 -8.11 6.13 26.35
N PRO A 13 -8.35 5.02 25.64
CA PRO A 13 -9.69 4.63 25.26
C PRO A 13 -10.51 4.27 26.50
N LYS A 14 -11.83 4.51 26.40
CA LYS A 14 -12.81 3.85 27.24
C LYS A 14 -12.98 2.41 26.76
N LEU A 15 -12.66 1.47 27.63
CA LEU A 15 -12.70 0.04 27.33
C LEU A 15 -13.94 -0.61 27.94
N GLU A 16 -14.69 -1.31 27.11
CA GLU A 16 -15.86 -2.08 27.52
C GLU A 16 -15.73 -3.51 26.97
N ALA A 17 -15.99 -4.52 27.82
CA ALA A 17 -16.06 -5.88 27.32
C ALA A 17 -17.11 -5.97 26.22
N HIS A 18 -16.80 -6.67 25.13
CA HIS A 18 -17.76 -6.84 24.05
C HIS A 18 -19.00 -7.57 24.58
N SER A 19 -20.18 -7.24 24.05
CA SER A 19 -21.47 -7.74 24.57
C SER A 19 -21.58 -9.26 24.51
N SER A 20 -20.90 -9.89 23.54
CA SER A 20 -20.85 -11.33 23.36
C SER A 20 -19.51 -11.77 22.77
N ASP A 21 -18.59 -12.29 23.61
CA ASP A 21 -17.37 -12.96 23.13
C ASP A 21 -17.69 -14.08 22.13
N GLN A 22 -18.87 -14.71 22.26
CA GLN A 22 -19.33 -15.77 21.38
C GLN A 22 -19.48 -15.30 19.93
N GLU A 23 -19.89 -14.04 19.70
CA GLU A 23 -20.09 -13.52 18.33
C GLU A 23 -18.77 -13.49 17.55
N PHE A 24 -17.70 -13.01 18.19
CA PHE A 24 -16.36 -13.03 17.61
C PHE A 24 -15.85 -14.46 17.42
N VAL A 25 -16.04 -15.33 18.42
CA VAL A 25 -15.63 -16.74 18.33
C VAL A 25 -16.35 -17.44 17.17
N ASP A 26 -17.64 -17.20 16.97
CA ASP A 26 -18.41 -17.75 15.87
C ASP A 26 -17.93 -17.22 14.52
N ALA A 27 -17.67 -15.91 14.39
CA ALA A 27 -17.16 -15.30 13.18
C ALA A 27 -15.77 -15.86 12.79
N VAL A 28 -14.86 -15.98 13.77
CA VAL A 28 -13.53 -16.58 13.56
C VAL A 28 -13.65 -18.07 13.20
N ASN A 29 -14.52 -18.81 13.90
CA ASN A 29 -14.72 -20.24 13.65
C ASN A 29 -15.40 -20.52 12.30
N ALA A 30 -16.19 -19.59 11.77
CA ALA A 30 -16.73 -19.69 10.42
C ALA A 30 -15.61 -19.72 9.39
N VAL A 31 -14.54 -18.93 9.60
CA VAL A 31 -13.35 -18.94 8.73
C VAL A 31 -12.51 -20.19 8.97
N ARG A 32 -12.20 -20.53 10.23
CA ARG A 32 -11.36 -21.69 10.58
C ARG A 32 -11.98 -23.03 10.16
N GLY A 33 -13.31 -23.11 10.22
CA GLY A 33 -14.11 -24.27 9.85
C GLY A 33 -14.40 -24.39 8.36
N ALA A 34 -13.78 -23.58 7.50
CA ALA A 34 -13.91 -23.70 6.05
C ALA A 34 -13.64 -25.12 5.56
N ASP A 35 -14.43 -25.57 4.59
CA ASP A 35 -14.15 -26.80 3.87
C ASP A 35 -12.72 -26.75 3.31
N GLY A 36 -11.93 -27.78 3.57
CA GLY A 36 -10.51 -27.85 3.20
C GLY A 36 -9.53 -27.31 4.23
N LEU A 37 -9.93 -26.37 5.09
CA LEU A 37 -9.09 -25.83 6.17
C LEU A 37 -9.17 -26.72 7.43
N ASN A 38 -10.40 -26.89 7.95
CA ASN A 38 -10.73 -27.76 9.09
C ASN A 38 -9.83 -27.55 10.33
N LEU A 39 -9.56 -26.30 10.71
CA LEU A 39 -8.77 -26.00 11.90
C LEU A 39 -9.60 -26.19 13.18
N GLU A 40 -8.93 -26.45 14.30
CA GLU A 40 -9.59 -26.58 15.59
C GLU A 40 -10.32 -25.28 15.96
N LYS A 41 -11.55 -25.39 16.46
CA LYS A 41 -12.36 -24.21 16.77
C LYS A 41 -11.82 -23.47 18.00
N PHE A 42 -11.79 -22.15 17.92
CA PHE A 42 -11.62 -21.30 19.09
C PHE A 42 -12.83 -21.40 20.01
N THR A 43 -12.62 -21.08 21.28
CA THR A 43 -13.67 -21.15 22.31
C THR A 43 -13.80 -19.82 23.03
N PRO A 44 -14.98 -19.48 23.55
CA PRO A 44 -15.09 -18.36 24.48
C PRO A 44 -14.34 -18.69 25.78
N PRO A 45 -13.93 -17.68 26.57
CA PRO A 45 -13.28 -17.91 27.85
C PRO A 45 -14.20 -18.69 28.78
N LYS A 46 -13.68 -19.79 29.36
CA LYS A 46 -14.46 -20.70 30.22
C LYS A 46 -14.94 -20.02 31.49
N ASP A 47 -14.10 -19.14 32.03
CA ASP A 47 -14.46 -18.34 33.18
C ASP A 47 -15.08 -17.02 32.76
N LYS A 48 -16.33 -16.83 33.17
CA LYS A 48 -16.94 -15.49 33.32
C LYS A 48 -16.24 -14.78 34.48
N MET A 49 -14.91 -14.59 34.41
CA MET A 49 -14.22 -13.58 35.19
C MET A 49 -14.80 -12.23 34.75
N ARG A 50 -15.95 -11.89 35.32
CA ARG A 50 -16.38 -10.51 35.39
C ARG A 50 -15.23 -9.80 36.08
N LEU A 51 -14.71 -8.75 35.43
CA LEU A 51 -13.88 -7.71 36.02
C LEU A 51 -14.63 -7.15 37.24
N ARG A 52 -14.67 -7.90 38.33
CA ARG A 52 -15.22 -7.47 39.60
C ARG A 52 -14.12 -6.58 40.16
N LEU A 53 -14.33 -5.27 40.01
CA LEU A 53 -13.71 -4.18 40.77
C LEU A 53 -13.86 -4.32 42.31
N LYS A 54 -14.09 -5.53 42.85
CA LYS A 54 -14.10 -5.81 44.28
C LYS A 54 -12.66 -5.88 44.77
N LYS A 55 -12.10 -4.73 45.15
CA LYS A 55 -11.13 -4.49 46.25
C LYS A 55 -10.04 -5.55 46.51
N SER A 56 -9.66 -6.35 45.52
CA SER A 56 -8.70 -7.42 45.68
C SER A 56 -7.31 -6.86 45.44
N ARG A 57 -6.43 -7.04 46.43
CA ARG A 57 -4.99 -6.75 46.38
C ARG A 57 -4.22 -7.66 45.41
N THR A 58 -4.90 -8.39 44.54
CA THR A 58 -4.23 -9.23 43.54
C THR A 58 -3.54 -8.31 42.52
N PRO A 59 -2.27 -8.59 42.17
CA PRO A 59 -1.61 -7.94 41.05
C PRO A 59 -2.50 -8.00 39.82
N SER A 60 -2.47 -6.95 39.00
CA SER A 60 -3.06 -7.01 37.67
C SER A 60 -2.46 -8.18 36.91
N THR A 61 -3.30 -8.83 36.11
CA THR A 61 -2.78 -9.86 35.19
C THR A 61 -2.03 -9.20 34.02
N PRO A 62 -1.04 -9.85 33.41
CA PRO A 62 -0.37 -9.35 32.19
C PRO A 62 -1.35 -8.89 31.10
N TYR A 63 -2.43 -9.66 30.97
CA TYR A 63 -3.57 -9.37 30.12
C TYR A 63 -4.23 -8.01 30.43
N GLU A 64 -4.51 -7.73 31.70
CA GLU A 64 -5.10 -6.45 32.14
C GLU A 64 -4.11 -5.30 31.90
N ASP A 65 -2.83 -5.49 32.22
CA ASP A 65 -1.81 -4.46 32.05
C ASP A 65 -1.66 -4.07 30.58
N ALA A 66 -1.61 -5.03 29.66
CA ALA A 66 -1.57 -4.75 28.23
C ALA A 66 -2.81 -3.99 27.76
N LEU A 67 -4.00 -4.41 28.18
CA LEU A 67 -5.24 -3.73 27.83
C LEU A 67 -5.26 -2.27 28.35
N TYR A 68 -4.87 -2.04 29.60
CA TYR A 68 -4.83 -0.69 30.19
C TYR A 68 -3.68 0.17 29.64
N ASN A 69 -2.67 -0.44 29.01
CA ASN A 69 -1.55 0.27 28.40
C ASN A 69 -1.84 0.79 26.99
N VAL A 70 -2.89 0.30 26.32
CA VAL A 70 -3.33 0.84 25.02
C VAL A 70 -3.67 2.33 25.13
N THR A 71 -3.18 3.13 24.17
CA THR A 71 -3.44 4.59 24.09
C THR A 71 -4.31 4.93 22.89
N CYS A 72 -4.92 6.13 22.91
CA CYS A 72 -5.68 6.61 21.76
C CYS A 72 -4.79 6.81 20.53
N ALA A 73 -3.57 7.32 20.70
CA ALA A 73 -2.61 7.48 19.61
C ALA A 73 -2.32 6.14 18.90
N GLN A 74 -2.10 5.06 19.67
CA GLN A 74 -1.87 3.73 19.07
C GLN A 74 -3.09 3.19 18.31
N ILE A 75 -4.31 3.50 18.76
CA ILE A 75 -5.52 3.13 18.01
C ILE A 75 -5.61 3.94 16.72
N GLU A 76 -5.34 5.24 16.79
CA GLU A 76 -5.44 6.16 15.65
C GLU A 76 -4.44 5.83 14.55
N GLU A 77 -3.21 5.49 14.95
CA GLU A 77 -2.09 5.11 14.11
C GLU A 77 -2.08 3.63 13.72
N ALA A 78 -3.00 2.81 14.28
CA ALA A 78 -2.96 1.36 14.17
C ALA A 78 -1.56 0.78 14.47
N SER A 79 -1.02 1.16 15.64
CA SER A 79 0.35 0.83 16.07
C SER A 79 0.41 0.07 17.41
N ILE A 80 -0.68 -0.61 17.80
CA ILE A 80 -0.69 -1.48 18.99
C ILE A 80 0.20 -2.70 18.71
N ASP A 81 1.14 -2.98 19.62
CA ASP A 81 1.98 -4.18 19.55
C ASP A 81 1.11 -5.44 19.73
N PRO A 82 1.12 -6.39 18.77
CA PRO A 82 0.34 -7.60 18.89
C PRO A 82 0.90 -8.58 19.93
N LYS A 83 2.17 -8.44 20.34
CA LYS A 83 2.76 -9.29 21.38
C LYS A 83 2.43 -8.75 22.77
N VAL A 84 1.79 -9.58 23.59
CA VAL A 84 1.49 -9.28 24.99
C VAL A 84 2.24 -10.26 25.89
N GLU A 85 3.47 -9.87 26.24
CA GLU A 85 4.43 -10.73 26.93
C GLU A 85 4.55 -12.10 26.23
N ASP A 86 4.86 -13.16 26.97
CA ASP A 86 4.94 -14.53 26.43
C ASP A 86 3.63 -15.32 26.68
N HIS A 87 2.54 -14.62 27.01
CA HIS A 87 1.29 -15.23 27.47
C HIS A 87 0.13 -15.06 26.50
N TYR A 88 0.04 -13.93 25.80
CA TYR A 88 -1.11 -13.61 24.97
C TYR A 88 -0.66 -13.00 23.63
N THR A 89 -1.54 -13.13 22.64
CA THR A 89 -1.47 -12.30 21.43
C THR A 89 -2.70 -11.42 21.36
N LEU A 90 -2.47 -10.15 21.04
CA LEU A 90 -3.48 -9.12 20.82
C LEU A 90 -3.67 -8.93 19.32
N ILE A 91 -4.90 -9.04 18.86
CA ILE A 91 -5.30 -8.67 17.50
C ILE A 91 -6.39 -7.60 17.58
N TYR A 92 -6.41 -6.68 16.63
CA TYR A 92 -7.37 -5.58 16.69
C TYR A 92 -7.73 -5.06 15.31
N ALA A 93 -8.91 -4.44 15.23
CA ALA A 93 -9.41 -3.76 14.05
C ALA A 93 -9.92 -2.37 14.44
N VAL A 94 -9.65 -1.37 13.62
CA VAL A 94 -9.95 0.05 13.89
C VAL A 94 -10.97 0.57 12.88
N LYS A 95 -11.86 1.47 13.31
CA LYS A 95 -12.89 2.14 12.50
C LYS A 95 -13.19 3.53 13.07
N ASP A 96 -13.56 4.50 12.24
CA ASP A 96 -13.63 5.90 12.67
C ASP A 96 -14.71 6.17 13.74
N ASP A 97 -15.95 5.71 13.54
CA ASP A 97 -17.06 6.15 14.42
C ASP A 97 -17.37 5.20 15.58
N ALA A 98 -17.38 3.90 15.31
CA ALA A 98 -17.84 2.87 16.24
C ALA A 98 -16.96 1.63 16.12
N PRO A 99 -16.78 0.86 17.21
CA PRO A 99 -16.01 -0.38 17.16
C PRO A 99 -16.52 -1.29 16.05
N PRO A 100 -15.64 -1.90 15.24
CA PRO A 100 -16.04 -2.88 14.24
C PRO A 100 -16.91 -3.99 14.83
N THR A 101 -17.90 -4.45 14.09
CA THR A 101 -18.61 -5.70 14.41
C THR A 101 -17.68 -6.90 14.27
N ALA A 102 -18.07 -8.07 14.79
CA ALA A 102 -17.30 -9.30 14.63
C ALA A 102 -17.01 -9.64 13.17
N ALA A 103 -18.02 -9.51 12.31
CA ALA A 103 -17.87 -9.76 10.87
C ALA A 103 -16.93 -8.74 10.22
N GLU A 104 -17.07 -7.44 10.51
CA GLU A 104 -16.20 -6.40 9.95
C GLU A 104 -14.74 -6.58 10.39
N ALA A 105 -14.49 -6.91 11.66
CA ALA A 105 -13.15 -7.16 12.17
C ALA A 105 -12.51 -8.39 11.51
N VAL A 106 -13.25 -9.48 11.36
CA VAL A 106 -12.77 -10.70 10.70
C VAL A 106 -12.51 -10.45 9.21
N ASP A 107 -13.38 -9.72 8.52
CA ASP A 107 -13.16 -9.36 7.12
C ASP A 107 -11.96 -8.43 6.95
N PHE A 108 -11.71 -7.51 7.89
CA PHE A 108 -10.49 -6.73 7.94
C PHE A 108 -9.26 -7.63 8.15
N TRP A 109 -9.25 -8.53 9.13
CA TRP A 109 -8.10 -9.43 9.34
C TRP A 109 -7.85 -10.37 8.15
N LYS A 110 -8.89 -10.79 7.42
CA LYS A 110 -8.71 -11.54 6.17
C LYS A 110 -7.87 -10.80 5.13
N THR A 111 -7.82 -9.46 5.15
CA THR A 111 -7.03 -8.70 4.18
C THR A 111 -5.53 -8.89 4.36
N GLY A 112 -5.08 -9.24 5.57
CA GLY A 112 -3.67 -9.51 5.87
C GLY A 112 -3.08 -10.68 5.06
N TYR A 113 -3.93 -11.59 4.56
CA TYR A 113 -3.50 -12.62 3.61
C TYR A 113 -2.79 -12.05 2.38
N ASN A 114 -3.28 -10.91 1.87
CA ASN A 114 -2.76 -10.32 0.64
C ASN A 114 -1.32 -9.81 0.78
N GLU A 115 -0.83 -9.64 2.02
CA GLU A 115 0.53 -9.15 2.29
C GLU A 115 1.55 -10.28 2.47
N LEU A 116 1.09 -11.52 2.72
CA LEU A 116 1.96 -12.64 3.07
C LEU A 116 2.61 -13.35 1.86
N GLY A 117 2.21 -13.01 0.64
CA GLY A 117 2.73 -13.65 -0.58
C GLY A 117 2.35 -15.13 -0.70
N PRO A 118 2.94 -15.88 -1.65
CA PRO A 118 2.65 -17.31 -1.83
C PRO A 118 3.47 -18.23 -0.90
N ASP A 119 4.60 -17.74 -0.38
CA ASP A 119 5.51 -18.54 0.45
C ASP A 119 4.99 -18.69 1.88
N VAL A 120 5.47 -19.71 2.59
CA VAL A 120 5.10 -19.91 3.99
C VAL A 120 5.54 -18.68 4.79
N PRO A 121 4.63 -18.06 5.58
CA PRO A 121 4.94 -16.86 6.33
C PRO A 121 6.23 -17.02 7.16
N PRO A 122 7.10 -16.00 7.17
CA PRO A 122 8.38 -16.05 7.86
C PRO A 122 8.20 -16.22 9.37
N ALA A 123 9.27 -16.58 10.08
CA ALA A 123 9.21 -16.61 11.54
C ALA A 123 8.95 -15.20 12.10
N PHE A 124 8.17 -15.11 13.17
CA PHE A 124 7.93 -13.84 13.86
C PHE A 124 9.23 -13.32 14.47
N LYS A 125 9.45 -12.00 14.34
CA LYS A 125 10.57 -11.29 14.96
C LYS A 125 10.02 -10.12 15.76
N ALA A 126 10.31 -10.10 17.05
CA ALA A 126 10.00 -9.02 17.94
C ALA A 126 10.82 -7.80 17.56
N LYS A 127 10.18 -6.64 17.65
CA LYS A 127 10.78 -5.35 17.38
C LYS A 127 11.91 -5.10 18.37
N VAL A 128 13.14 -5.15 17.90
CA VAL A 128 14.30 -4.72 18.68
C VAL A 128 14.33 -3.19 18.60
N GLU A 129 14.38 -2.49 19.74
CA GLU A 129 14.34 -1.01 19.81
C GLU A 129 15.49 -0.29 19.06
N MET A 130 16.42 -1.02 18.44
CA MET A 130 17.54 -0.45 17.70
C MET A 130 17.25 -0.42 16.19
N ARG A 131 17.14 0.80 15.66
CA ARG A 131 17.16 1.14 14.22
C ARG A 131 18.17 0.28 13.44
N ALA A 132 17.71 -0.70 12.68
CA ALA A 132 18.29 -1.12 11.41
C ALA A 132 17.46 -2.25 10.78
N GLU A 133 17.10 -2.05 9.52
CA GLU A 133 16.69 -3.07 8.55
C GLU A 133 15.31 -3.71 8.78
N THR A 134 14.39 -3.48 7.84
CA THR A 134 13.09 -4.15 7.73
C THR A 134 13.31 -5.65 7.53
N ALA A 135 13.40 -6.40 8.61
CA ALA A 135 13.54 -7.84 8.57
C ALA A 135 12.19 -8.48 8.18
N ASP A 136 12.22 -9.58 7.42
CA ASP A 136 11.01 -10.27 6.92
C ASP A 136 9.97 -10.63 8.00
N GLY A 137 10.34 -10.65 9.28
CA GLY A 137 9.45 -10.91 10.41
C GLY A 137 8.71 -9.69 10.98
N GLU A 138 8.96 -8.47 10.50
CA GLU A 138 8.27 -7.26 10.99
C GLU A 138 6.87 -7.07 10.37
N ILE A 139 6.53 -7.83 9.33
CA ILE A 139 5.21 -7.76 8.67
C ILE A 139 4.04 -8.02 9.63
N TYR A 140 4.30 -8.75 10.72
CA TYR A 140 3.29 -9.05 11.74
C TYR A 140 2.95 -7.87 12.63
N TYR A 141 3.60 -6.71 12.49
CA TYR A 141 3.19 -5.48 13.18
C TYR A 141 2.06 -4.75 12.45
N ASP A 142 1.76 -5.12 11.19
CA ASP A 142 0.50 -4.75 10.56
C ASP A 142 -0.65 -5.52 11.23
N ASN A 143 -1.69 -4.80 11.64
CA ASN A 143 -2.77 -5.39 12.42
C ASN A 143 -3.71 -6.30 11.59
N ALA A 144 -3.80 -6.10 10.27
CA ALA A 144 -4.50 -7.04 9.39
C ALA A 144 -3.69 -8.34 9.29
N VAL A 145 -2.37 -8.26 9.10
CA VAL A 145 -1.49 -9.44 9.02
C VAL A 145 -1.44 -10.20 10.35
N ALA A 146 -1.24 -9.51 11.47
CA ALA A 146 -1.27 -10.09 12.82
C ALA A 146 -2.59 -10.79 13.08
N GLY A 147 -3.70 -10.13 12.73
CA GLY A 147 -5.04 -10.68 12.76
C GLY A 147 -5.14 -11.97 11.96
N PHE A 148 -4.77 -11.92 10.68
CA PHE A 148 -4.83 -13.06 9.79
C PHE A 148 -4.09 -14.28 10.33
N VAL A 149 -2.82 -14.14 10.66
CA VAL A 149 -2.01 -15.29 11.07
C VAL A 149 -2.43 -15.85 12.42
N SER A 150 -2.93 -15.00 13.31
CA SER A 150 -3.48 -15.43 14.60
C SER A 150 -4.81 -16.15 14.45
N LEU A 151 -5.63 -15.77 13.46
CA LEU A 151 -6.85 -16.50 13.10
C LEU A 151 -6.55 -17.87 12.49
N MET A 152 -5.38 -18.03 11.85
CA MET A 152 -4.99 -19.23 11.10
C MET A 152 -4.01 -20.15 11.84
N VAL A 153 -3.68 -19.85 13.10
CA VAL A 153 -2.83 -20.72 13.93
C VAL A 153 -3.44 -22.12 14.06
N ASP A 154 -2.61 -23.16 14.06
CA ASP A 154 -3.06 -24.54 14.02
C ASP A 154 -3.94 -24.93 15.22
N ALA A 155 -3.46 -24.59 16.42
CA ALA A 155 -4.10 -24.97 17.68
C ALA A 155 -5.24 -24.02 18.06
N ALA A 156 -6.27 -24.56 18.73
CA ALA A 156 -7.36 -23.74 19.27
C ALA A 156 -6.85 -22.69 20.29
N ARG A 157 -7.61 -21.61 20.46
CA ARG A 157 -7.39 -20.55 21.46
C ARG A 157 -8.70 -20.23 22.17
N GLU A 158 -8.60 -19.75 23.41
CA GLU A 158 -9.70 -19.00 24.01
C GLU A 158 -9.56 -17.53 23.57
N MET A 159 -10.66 -16.91 23.15
CA MET A 159 -10.65 -15.53 22.62
C MET A 159 -11.60 -14.63 23.42
N ARG A 160 -11.10 -13.46 23.81
CA ARG A 160 -11.89 -12.44 24.52
C ARG A 160 -11.73 -11.07 23.88
N CYS A 161 -12.82 -10.36 23.64
CA CYS A 161 -12.81 -9.10 22.89
C CYS A 161 -13.37 -7.90 23.67
N TYR A 162 -12.84 -6.72 23.35
CA TYR A 162 -13.16 -5.45 24.01
C TYR A 162 -13.40 -4.37 22.97
N ASN A 163 -14.41 -3.55 23.22
CA ASN A 163 -14.67 -2.33 22.49
C ASN A 163 -13.85 -1.20 23.11
N ALA A 164 -12.98 -0.59 22.32
CA ALA A 164 -12.26 0.62 22.65
C ALA A 164 -12.95 1.82 21.99
N THR A 165 -13.40 2.77 22.81
CA THR A 165 -14.13 3.98 22.38
C THR A 165 -13.54 5.23 23.03
N GLY A 166 -14.01 6.43 22.67
CA GLY A 166 -13.60 7.68 23.31
C GLY A 166 -12.31 8.31 22.77
N CYS A 167 -11.64 7.66 21.83
CA CYS A 167 -10.61 8.25 20.97
C CYS A 167 -11.24 8.83 19.68
N SER A 168 -10.44 9.39 18.76
CA SER A 168 -11.01 9.85 17.47
C SER A 168 -11.42 8.70 16.54
N LYS A 169 -10.79 7.53 16.71
CA LYS A 169 -11.21 6.26 16.13
C LYS A 169 -11.67 5.30 17.23
N ALA A 170 -12.53 4.36 16.89
CA ALA A 170 -12.90 3.24 17.74
C ALA A 170 -12.21 1.95 17.27
N ALA A 171 -12.08 0.98 18.18
CA ALA A 171 -11.47 -0.29 17.84
C ALA A 171 -12.15 -1.46 18.55
N VAL A 172 -12.01 -2.66 17.99
CA VAL A 172 -12.15 -3.90 18.74
C VAL A 172 -10.77 -4.48 18.97
N ILE A 173 -10.49 -4.86 20.21
CA ILE A 173 -9.25 -5.47 20.66
C ILE A 173 -9.57 -6.85 21.22
N CYS A 174 -9.02 -7.90 20.60
CA CYS A 174 -9.21 -9.28 21.00
C CYS A 174 -7.90 -9.89 21.49
N PHE A 175 -7.98 -10.67 22.57
CA PHE A 175 -6.86 -11.39 23.15
C PHE A 175 -7.05 -12.88 22.97
N LEU A 176 -5.97 -13.56 22.59
CA LEU A 176 -5.89 -15.01 22.47
C LEU A 176 -5.12 -15.58 23.65
N SER A 177 -5.66 -16.61 24.29
CA SER A 177 -5.18 -17.18 25.57
C SER A 177 -3.79 -17.83 25.55
N ALA A 178 -3.16 -17.92 24.38
CA ALA A 178 -1.80 -18.39 24.20
C ALA A 178 -1.19 -17.65 23.00
N PRO A 179 0.13 -17.39 23.02
CA PRO A 179 0.76 -16.62 21.96
C PRO A 179 0.62 -17.35 20.61
N THR A 180 0.43 -16.55 19.56
CA THR A 180 0.47 -16.98 18.16
C THR A 180 1.70 -16.41 17.45
N LEU A 181 2.26 -15.32 17.99
CA LEU A 181 3.47 -14.64 17.50
C LEU A 181 4.62 -14.84 18.51
N VAL A 182 5.35 -15.94 18.35
CA VAL A 182 6.47 -16.34 19.22
C VAL A 182 7.79 -16.08 18.50
N GLU A 183 8.77 -15.48 19.19
CA GLU A 183 10.07 -15.12 18.61
C GLU A 183 10.75 -16.32 17.93
N GLY A 184 11.11 -16.17 16.66
CA GLY A 184 11.78 -17.21 15.89
C GLY A 184 10.88 -18.37 15.43
N GLU A 185 9.60 -18.37 15.78
CA GLU A 185 8.64 -19.39 15.36
C GLU A 185 7.73 -18.89 14.24
N LYS A 186 7.28 -19.82 13.39
CA LYS A 186 6.29 -19.53 12.35
C LYS A 186 4.89 -19.58 12.96
N PRO A 187 4.04 -18.55 12.78
CA PRO A 187 2.71 -18.53 13.37
C PRO A 187 1.76 -19.57 12.76
N ILE A 188 2.01 -19.98 11.52
CA ILE A 188 1.23 -20.98 10.79
C ILE A 188 2.18 -22.08 10.32
N SER A 189 1.80 -23.36 10.48
CA SER A 189 2.58 -24.45 9.91
C SER A 189 2.53 -24.45 8.38
N ALA A 190 3.56 -25.01 7.76
CA ALA A 190 3.60 -25.18 6.31
C ALA A 190 2.38 -25.97 5.79
N THR A 191 1.89 -26.95 6.55
CA THR A 191 0.70 -27.74 6.18
C THR A 191 -0.56 -26.90 6.15
N THR A 192 -0.80 -26.06 7.17
CA THR A 192 -1.96 -25.16 7.19
C THR A 192 -1.84 -24.09 6.11
N TRP A 193 -0.63 -23.56 5.88
CA TRP A 193 -0.41 -22.61 4.79
C TRP A 193 -0.76 -23.19 3.41
N GLN A 194 -0.36 -24.43 3.12
CA GLN A 194 -0.72 -25.10 1.87
C GLN A 194 -2.23 -25.29 1.70
N LYS A 195 -2.97 -25.54 2.79
CA LYS A 195 -4.44 -25.58 2.73
C LYS A 195 -5.03 -24.21 2.37
N ILE A 196 -4.50 -23.13 2.95
CA ILE A 196 -4.92 -21.75 2.67
C ILE A 196 -4.71 -21.43 1.18
N LEU A 197 -3.52 -21.69 0.64
CA LEU A 197 -3.22 -21.49 -0.79
C LEU A 197 -4.12 -22.33 -1.70
N THR A 198 -4.39 -23.58 -1.32
CA THR A 198 -5.29 -24.46 -2.07
C THR A 198 -6.71 -23.88 -2.10
N LEU A 199 -7.18 -23.28 -1.03
CA LEU A 199 -8.50 -22.64 -0.98
C LEU A 199 -8.56 -21.38 -1.83
N ASP A 200 -7.50 -20.58 -1.83
CA ASP A 200 -7.43 -19.35 -2.63
C ASP A 200 -7.39 -19.64 -4.15
N SER A 201 -6.64 -20.67 -4.56
CA SER A 201 -6.50 -21.05 -5.96
C SER A 201 -7.76 -21.70 -6.58
N ASN A 202 -8.65 -22.25 -5.76
CA ASN A 202 -9.82 -22.96 -6.24
C ASN A 202 -11.00 -22.00 -6.47
N ASP A 203 -11.26 -21.67 -7.73
CA ASP A 203 -12.34 -20.76 -8.13
C ASP A 203 -13.76 -21.23 -7.76
N ASN A 204 -13.91 -22.49 -7.38
CA ASN A 204 -15.18 -23.17 -7.12
C ASN A 204 -15.65 -23.11 -5.65
N TYR A 205 -14.85 -22.57 -4.73
CA TYR A 205 -15.27 -22.39 -3.34
C TYR A 205 -16.12 -21.13 -3.12
N ASP A 206 -16.94 -21.16 -2.07
CA ASP A 206 -17.82 -20.06 -1.68
C ASP A 206 -17.04 -18.72 -1.67
N LYS A 207 -17.60 -17.71 -2.36
CA LYS A 207 -17.03 -16.37 -2.46
C LYS A 207 -16.85 -15.69 -1.09
N SER A 208 -17.52 -16.18 -0.04
CA SER A 208 -17.34 -15.74 1.34
C SER A 208 -15.99 -16.16 1.97
N MET A 209 -15.36 -17.20 1.38
CA MET A 209 -14.09 -17.79 1.79
C MET A 209 -12.90 -17.36 0.93
N LYS A 210 -13.14 -16.83 -0.28
CA LYS A 210 -12.05 -16.20 -1.03
C LYS A 210 -11.48 -15.12 -0.13
N PHE A 211 -10.21 -15.26 0.27
CA PHE A 211 -9.50 -14.23 1.00
C PHE A 211 -9.53 -13.02 0.09
N VAL A 212 -10.46 -12.11 0.40
CA VAL A 212 -10.95 -11.20 -0.62
C VAL A 212 -9.77 -10.31 -0.97
N LYS A 213 -9.26 -10.46 -2.19
CA LYS A 213 -8.62 -9.34 -2.89
C LYS A 213 -9.72 -8.29 -3.00
N LEU A 214 -9.87 -7.47 -1.95
CA LEU A 214 -10.93 -6.49 -1.83
C LEU A 214 -10.81 -5.54 -3.01
N ARG A 215 -11.56 -5.81 -4.08
CA ARG A 215 -12.04 -4.74 -4.94
C ARG A 215 -12.92 -3.87 -4.04
N LYS A 216 -12.47 -2.65 -3.79
CA LYS A 216 -13.18 -1.61 -3.02
C LYS A 216 -14.63 -1.37 -3.46
N GLU A 217 -15.09 -1.94 -4.58
CA GLU A 217 -16.45 -1.82 -5.12
C GLU A 217 -17.58 -2.17 -4.14
N LYS A 218 -17.37 -3.02 -3.13
CA LYS A 218 -18.48 -3.44 -2.23
C LYS A 218 -18.74 -2.53 -1.03
N LEU A 219 -17.89 -1.54 -0.74
CA LEU A 219 -18.16 -0.54 0.30
C LEU A 219 -19.17 0.55 -0.14
N GLN A 220 -19.57 0.58 -1.43
CA GLN A 220 -20.48 1.59 -1.99
C GLN A 220 -21.99 1.26 -1.86
N ARG A 221 -22.39 0.17 -1.21
CA ARG A 221 -23.81 -0.18 -1.01
C ARG A 221 -24.37 0.22 0.37
N LEU A 222 -24.01 1.40 0.87
CA LEU A 222 -24.69 2.02 2.02
C LEU A 222 -25.77 3.01 1.52
N PRO A 223 -26.89 3.17 2.25
CA PRO A 223 -28.01 4.01 1.82
C PRO A 223 -27.57 5.47 1.61
N LEU A 224 -28.03 6.05 0.47
CA LEU A 224 -27.66 7.37 -0.07
C LEU A 224 -27.72 8.54 0.93
N THR A 225 -28.47 8.39 2.02
CA THR A 225 -28.64 9.42 3.07
C THR A 225 -27.47 9.53 4.04
N ALA A 226 -26.65 8.49 4.20
CA ALA A 226 -25.41 8.56 4.98
C ALA A 226 -24.28 9.27 4.20
N TYR A 227 -24.29 9.15 2.87
CA TYR A 227 -23.26 9.71 1.99
C TYR A 227 -23.25 11.25 1.99
N LEU A 228 -24.42 11.90 2.09
CA LEU A 228 -24.57 13.36 2.08
C LEU A 228 -24.07 14.05 3.37
N ARG A 229 -23.95 13.34 4.50
CA ARG A 229 -23.38 13.91 5.74
C ARG A 229 -21.87 13.65 5.89
N VAL A 230 -21.39 12.53 5.33
CA VAL A 230 -19.95 12.22 5.28
C VAL A 230 -19.24 13.12 4.25
N ALA A 231 -19.86 13.38 3.09
CA ALA A 231 -19.31 14.30 2.09
C ALA A 231 -19.19 15.76 2.58
N ALA A 232 -19.98 16.17 3.59
CA ALA A 232 -19.91 17.50 4.19
C ALA A 232 -18.88 17.62 5.32
N SER A 233 -18.36 16.50 5.85
CA SER A 233 -17.37 16.49 6.96
C SER A 233 -15.96 16.11 6.50
N ILE A 234 -15.81 15.44 5.35
CA ILE A 234 -14.51 15.09 4.76
C ILE A 234 -13.84 16.26 4.00
N THR A 235 -14.58 17.33 3.68
CA THR A 235 -14.07 18.51 2.97
C THR A 235 -13.13 19.42 3.78
N ALA A 236 -12.71 19.02 4.98
CA ALA A 236 -11.85 19.84 5.85
C ALA A 236 -10.43 19.29 6.09
N SER A 237 -10.02 18.15 5.50
CA SER A 237 -8.65 17.62 5.73
C SER A 237 -7.93 16.97 4.54
N ASN A 238 -8.55 16.82 3.36
CA ASN A 238 -7.82 16.49 2.14
C ASN A 238 -8.12 17.57 1.11
N GLU A 239 -7.16 18.48 0.90
CA GLU A 239 -7.12 19.27 -0.33
C GLU A 239 -7.18 18.28 -1.51
N GLY A 240 -8.22 18.40 -2.34
CA GLY A 240 -8.56 17.38 -3.32
C GLY A 240 -7.47 17.19 -4.37
N GLN A 241 -6.78 16.05 -4.30
CA GLN A 241 -5.88 15.60 -5.37
C GLN A 241 -6.74 15.18 -6.58
N HIS A 242 -6.56 15.88 -7.70
CA HIS A 242 -7.27 15.59 -8.95
C HIS A 242 -6.25 15.14 -10.00
N CYS A 243 -6.48 13.97 -10.61
CA CYS A 243 -5.63 13.45 -11.69
C CYS A 243 -6.34 13.64 -13.03
N HIS A 244 -5.75 14.42 -13.94
CA HIS A 244 -6.27 14.64 -15.28
C HIS A 244 -5.40 13.89 -16.30
N GLN A 245 -6.01 13.11 -17.19
CA GLN A 245 -5.25 12.37 -18.21
C GLN A 245 -4.59 13.35 -19.19
N GLU A 246 -3.28 13.20 -19.38
CA GLU A 246 -2.49 13.92 -20.39
C GLU A 246 -2.57 13.12 -21.69
N THR A 247 -3.32 13.62 -22.67
CA THR A 247 -3.71 12.80 -23.83
C THR A 247 -2.64 12.68 -24.92
N GLU A 248 -1.66 13.60 -25.06
CA GLU A 248 -0.75 13.57 -26.23
C GLU A 248 0.71 14.00 -25.97
N ASN A 249 0.97 15.03 -25.15
CA ASN A 249 2.32 15.62 -25.08
C ASN A 249 3.34 14.68 -24.45
N CYS A 250 2.98 14.00 -23.35
CA CYS A 250 4.00 13.33 -22.58
C CYS A 250 4.49 12.00 -23.18
N LEU A 251 3.58 11.24 -23.77
CA LEU A 251 3.97 10.00 -24.45
C LEU A 251 4.89 10.29 -25.64
N THR A 252 4.67 11.41 -26.33
CA THR A 252 5.53 11.85 -27.44
C THR A 252 6.96 12.09 -26.94
N GLU A 253 7.15 12.91 -25.90
CA GLU A 253 8.49 13.22 -25.38
C GLU A 253 9.20 11.99 -24.79
N ILE A 254 8.47 11.11 -24.10
CA ILE A 254 9.01 9.83 -23.62
C ILE A 254 9.50 8.99 -24.80
N ASN A 255 8.69 8.89 -25.85
CA ASN A 255 9.01 8.08 -27.01
C ASN A 255 10.14 8.67 -27.85
N GLU A 256 10.20 9.99 -28.02
CA GLU A 256 11.32 10.67 -28.69
C GLU A 256 12.65 10.34 -28.01
N PHE A 257 12.69 10.36 -26.68
CA PHE A 257 13.90 9.94 -25.97
C PHE A 257 14.20 8.45 -26.18
N ARG A 258 13.20 7.57 -26.04
CA ARG A 258 13.39 6.11 -26.15
C ARG A 258 13.87 5.68 -27.52
N THR A 259 13.29 6.24 -28.58
CA THR A 259 13.54 5.80 -29.97
C THR A 259 14.72 6.50 -30.63
N GLN A 260 15.37 7.47 -29.97
CA GLN A 260 16.56 8.13 -30.51
C GLN A 260 17.65 7.12 -30.91
N ASP A 261 18.42 7.44 -31.95
CA ASP A 261 19.41 6.53 -32.56
C ASP A 261 20.41 5.93 -31.54
N GLY A 262 20.76 6.69 -30.49
CA GLY A 262 21.66 6.24 -29.44
C GLY A 262 21.10 5.12 -28.56
N LEU A 263 19.77 5.06 -28.37
CA LEU A 263 19.10 4.05 -27.53
C LEU A 263 18.44 2.96 -28.38
N GLY A 264 17.72 3.34 -29.43
CA GLY A 264 17.00 2.42 -30.30
C GLY A 264 16.02 1.51 -29.54
N LEU A 265 15.37 2.02 -28.50
CA LEU A 265 14.34 1.31 -27.76
C LEU A 265 13.01 1.39 -28.51
N ASN A 266 12.11 0.44 -28.24
CA ASN A 266 10.74 0.52 -28.73
C ASN A 266 9.99 1.66 -28.05
N ALA A 267 9.21 2.41 -28.82
CA ALA A 267 8.23 3.35 -28.29
C ALA A 267 7.23 2.63 -27.39
N PHE A 268 6.82 3.27 -26.30
CA PHE A 268 5.62 2.87 -25.57
C PHE A 268 4.39 3.13 -26.42
N VAL A 269 3.43 2.22 -26.36
CA VAL A 269 2.18 2.35 -27.11
C VAL A 269 1.19 3.21 -26.32
N ALA A 270 0.48 4.10 -27.01
CA ALA A 270 -0.67 4.75 -26.41
C ALA A 270 -1.71 3.67 -26.12
N LYS A 271 -2.29 3.65 -24.92
CA LYS A 271 -3.43 2.79 -24.65
C LYS A 271 -4.62 3.35 -25.42
N THR A 272 -4.87 2.82 -26.63
CA THR A 272 -6.07 3.15 -27.37
C THR A 272 -7.27 2.72 -26.55
N SER A 273 -8.19 3.66 -26.29
CA SER A 273 -9.54 3.35 -25.83
C SER A 273 -10.23 2.53 -26.93
N SER A 274 -9.96 1.22 -26.98
CA SER A 274 -10.62 0.32 -27.90
C SER A 274 -12.11 0.30 -27.57
N SER A 275 -12.87 0.94 -28.44
CA SER A 275 -14.32 0.96 -28.48
C SER A 275 -14.86 -0.36 -29.04
N THR A 276 -15.23 -1.30 -28.16
CA THR A 276 -16.41 -2.16 -28.36
C THR A 276 -16.99 -2.69 -27.05
N ASP A 277 -17.09 -1.85 -26.02
CA ASP A 277 -18.12 -2.04 -25.01
C ASP A 277 -18.67 -0.68 -24.62
N SER A 278 -19.92 -0.44 -25.01
CA SER A 278 -20.69 0.75 -24.69
C SER A 278 -21.00 0.74 -23.19
N GLY A 279 -20.03 1.11 -22.39
CA GLY A 279 -20.15 1.35 -20.96
C GLY A 279 -19.09 2.36 -20.56
N ALA A 280 -19.48 3.63 -20.45
CA ALA A 280 -18.61 4.77 -20.15
C ALA A 280 -17.95 4.76 -18.74
N ASP A 281 -17.98 3.62 -18.03
CA ASP A 281 -17.48 3.46 -16.65
C ASP A 281 -16.26 2.52 -16.52
N GLY A 282 -15.74 1.96 -17.63
CA GLY A 282 -14.74 0.88 -17.57
C GLY A 282 -13.26 1.29 -17.57
N VAL A 283 -12.91 2.43 -18.18
CA VAL A 283 -11.50 2.80 -18.46
C VAL A 283 -10.90 3.68 -17.35
N THR A 284 -11.71 4.56 -16.76
CA THR A 284 -11.32 5.44 -15.65
C THR A 284 -11.00 4.66 -14.36
N THR A 285 -11.73 3.57 -14.11
CA THR A 285 -11.73 2.82 -12.84
C THR A 285 -10.47 1.96 -12.61
N ARG A 286 -9.69 1.66 -13.67
CA ARG A 286 -8.48 0.82 -13.52
C ARG A 286 -7.21 1.62 -13.41
N ALA A 287 -7.10 2.76 -14.09
CA ALA A 287 -5.96 3.65 -13.89
C ALA A 287 -5.99 4.28 -12.50
N SER A 288 -7.18 4.54 -11.96
CA SER A 288 -7.36 5.05 -10.60
C SER A 288 -6.73 4.16 -9.53
N GLU A 289 -6.81 2.83 -9.62
CA GLU A 289 -6.24 1.93 -8.60
C GLU A 289 -4.71 2.06 -8.45
N ALA A 290 -3.98 2.25 -9.54
CA ALA A 290 -2.53 2.47 -9.48
C ALA A 290 -2.20 3.89 -8.99
N LEU A 291 -3.07 4.86 -9.29
CA LEU A 291 -2.93 6.25 -8.86
C LEU A 291 -3.34 6.45 -7.39
N GLU A 292 -4.18 5.59 -6.82
CA GLU A 292 -4.62 5.65 -5.41
C GLU A 292 -3.47 5.44 -4.41
N MET A 293 -2.36 4.85 -4.84
CA MET A 293 -1.17 4.68 -4.00
C MET A 293 -0.30 5.95 -3.91
N LEU A 294 -0.64 7.01 -4.65
CA LEU A 294 0.15 8.23 -4.72
C LEU A 294 -0.40 9.29 -3.77
N THR A 295 0.45 9.73 -2.84
CA THR A 295 0.22 10.92 -2.02
C THR A 295 1.11 12.06 -2.48
N CYS A 296 0.68 13.31 -2.24
CA CYS A 296 1.50 14.49 -2.52
C CYS A 296 2.86 14.45 -1.83
N ASP A 297 2.92 13.96 -0.59
CA ASP A 297 4.18 13.83 0.16
C ASP A 297 5.11 12.78 -0.46
N ALA A 298 4.56 11.67 -0.93
CA ALA A 298 5.35 10.61 -1.55
C ALA A 298 5.87 11.05 -2.95
N LEU A 299 5.04 11.78 -3.71
CA LEU A 299 5.43 12.42 -4.96
C LEU A 299 6.57 13.42 -4.75
N LYS A 300 6.41 14.34 -3.79
CA LYS A 300 7.37 15.39 -3.48
C LYS A 300 8.69 14.86 -2.93
N SER A 301 8.62 13.84 -2.07
CA SER A 301 9.82 13.21 -1.49
C SER A 301 10.54 12.27 -2.45
N GLY A 302 9.96 11.97 -3.62
CA GLY A 302 10.56 11.05 -4.57
C GLY A 302 10.53 9.59 -4.12
N ASN A 303 9.60 9.20 -3.24
CA ASN A 303 9.50 7.86 -2.65
C ASN A 303 8.10 7.25 -2.82
N ALA A 304 7.32 7.74 -3.80
CA ALA A 304 6.05 7.13 -4.16
C ALA A 304 6.22 5.66 -4.60
N PRO A 305 5.28 4.77 -4.22
CA PRO A 305 5.26 3.39 -4.69
C PRO A 305 5.26 3.36 -6.22
N PHE A 306 6.24 2.69 -6.82
CA PHE A 306 6.40 2.66 -8.28
C PHE A 306 5.96 1.33 -8.90
N LEU A 307 5.64 0.31 -8.09
CA LEU A 307 5.18 -1.00 -8.58
C LEU A 307 3.92 -1.41 -7.83
N SER A 308 2.87 -1.73 -8.59
CA SER A 308 1.66 -2.36 -8.09
C SER A 308 1.69 -3.83 -8.46
N THR A 309 2.03 -4.68 -7.49
CA THR A 309 1.96 -6.16 -7.67
C THR A 309 0.53 -6.63 -7.93
N LEU A 310 -0.46 -5.93 -7.36
CA LEU A 310 -1.88 -6.22 -7.53
C LEU A 310 -2.36 -6.04 -8.97
N THR A 311 -1.89 -4.98 -9.65
CA THR A 311 -2.31 -4.63 -11.02
C THR A 311 -1.26 -4.97 -12.08
N LYS A 312 -0.08 -5.47 -11.68
CA LYS A 312 1.08 -5.73 -12.56
C LYS A 312 1.45 -4.51 -13.41
N ARG A 313 1.42 -3.33 -12.79
CA ARG A 313 1.76 -2.04 -13.41
C ARG A 313 2.87 -1.36 -12.64
N SER A 314 3.66 -0.57 -13.35
CA SER A 314 4.66 0.30 -12.75
C SER A 314 4.33 1.76 -13.01
N LEU A 315 4.83 2.65 -12.16
CA LEU A 315 4.62 4.09 -12.24
C LEU A 315 5.95 4.79 -12.49
N MET A 316 5.92 5.77 -13.38
CA MET A 316 6.91 6.83 -13.44
C MET A 316 6.27 8.10 -12.92
N TYR A 317 6.97 8.89 -12.11
CA TYR A 317 6.38 10.10 -11.55
C TYR A 317 7.38 11.23 -11.36
N TYR A 318 6.88 12.45 -11.37
CA TYR A 318 7.65 13.66 -11.15
C TYR A 318 6.80 14.65 -10.34
N SER A 319 7.43 15.33 -9.39
CA SER A 319 6.84 16.43 -8.62
C SER A 319 7.64 17.68 -8.92
N GLY A 320 6.97 18.70 -9.45
CA GLY A 320 7.58 19.90 -9.99
C GLY A 320 6.69 20.54 -11.04
N SER A 321 7.27 21.10 -12.09
CA SER A 321 6.48 21.57 -13.23
C SER A 321 5.68 20.41 -13.85
N SER A 322 4.44 20.69 -14.23
CA SER A 322 3.56 19.70 -14.85
C SER A 322 3.84 19.48 -16.35
N THR A 323 5.02 19.86 -16.84
CA THR A 323 5.41 19.62 -18.23
C THR A 323 6.14 18.27 -18.34
N CYS A 324 5.91 17.56 -19.43
CA CYS A 324 6.59 16.28 -19.62
C CYS A 324 8.09 16.44 -19.89
N SER A 325 8.51 17.51 -20.57
CA SER A 325 9.93 17.80 -20.81
C SER A 325 10.75 17.89 -19.53
N ASP A 326 10.20 18.56 -18.52
CA ASP A 326 10.85 18.68 -17.22
C ASP A 326 10.90 17.32 -16.53
N ALA A 327 9.79 16.58 -16.54
CA ALA A 327 9.74 15.23 -15.98
C ALA A 327 10.76 14.28 -16.63
N VAL A 328 10.80 14.24 -17.96
CA VAL A 328 11.74 13.42 -18.74
C VAL A 328 13.18 13.84 -18.47
N THR A 329 13.44 15.15 -18.33
CA THR A 329 14.76 15.66 -17.97
C THR A 329 15.19 15.21 -16.57
N GLU A 330 14.29 15.27 -15.58
CA GLU A 330 14.56 14.81 -14.22
C GLU A 330 14.71 13.28 -14.14
N TRP A 331 13.89 12.53 -14.87
CA TRP A 331 14.02 11.08 -14.95
C TRP A 331 15.36 10.65 -15.54
N LYS A 332 15.89 11.37 -16.53
CA LYS A 332 17.23 11.12 -17.10
C LYS A 332 18.34 11.26 -16.06
N LYS A 333 18.21 12.15 -15.06
CA LYS A 333 19.22 12.31 -14.01
C LYS A 333 19.39 11.07 -13.14
N GLY A 334 18.40 10.17 -13.11
CA GLY A 334 18.53 8.89 -12.43
C GLY A 334 19.70 8.01 -12.94
N TYR A 335 20.21 8.27 -14.15
CA TYR A 335 21.43 7.64 -14.67
C TYR A 335 22.62 7.74 -13.70
N ASP A 336 22.76 8.85 -12.98
CA ASP A 336 23.86 9.05 -12.03
C ASP A 336 23.92 8.00 -10.92
N LYS A 337 22.80 7.32 -10.63
CA LYS A 337 22.75 6.22 -9.65
C LYS A 337 23.33 4.90 -10.18
N PHE A 338 23.46 4.77 -11.50
CA PHE A 338 23.86 3.53 -12.18
C PHE A 338 25.14 3.68 -13.01
N LYS A 339 25.68 4.90 -13.19
CA LYS A 339 26.81 5.18 -14.09
C LYS A 339 28.09 4.38 -13.79
N ASP A 340 28.28 3.98 -12.54
CA ASP A 340 29.45 3.20 -12.10
C ASP A 340 29.22 1.69 -12.19
N LEU A 341 28.07 1.26 -12.72
CA LEU A 341 27.71 -0.15 -12.85
C LEU A 341 27.87 -0.64 -14.29
N THR A 342 28.37 -1.86 -14.41
CA THR A 342 28.42 -2.57 -15.69
C THR A 342 27.02 -2.95 -16.17
N ILE A 343 26.09 -3.23 -15.26
CA ILE A 343 24.66 -3.46 -15.54
C ILE A 343 23.84 -3.14 -14.28
N PRO A 344 22.63 -2.55 -14.40
CA PRO A 344 21.73 -2.43 -13.26
C PRO A 344 21.41 -3.81 -12.68
N PRO A 345 21.35 -3.95 -11.35
CA PRO A 345 21.05 -5.24 -10.72
C PRO A 345 19.65 -5.74 -11.10
N ALA A 346 19.41 -7.04 -10.92
CA ALA A 346 18.06 -7.57 -11.01
C ALA A 346 17.15 -6.86 -9.99
N TYR A 347 15.92 -6.56 -10.39
CA TYR A 347 14.99 -5.93 -9.48
C TYR A 347 14.57 -6.91 -8.40
N THR A 348 14.70 -6.50 -7.13
CA THR A 348 14.01 -7.12 -5.99
C THR A 348 13.41 -6.02 -5.12
N SER A 349 12.36 -6.34 -4.37
CA SER A 349 11.77 -5.40 -3.41
C SER A 349 12.76 -4.94 -2.32
N SER A 350 13.78 -5.75 -2.03
CA SER A 350 14.82 -5.47 -1.04
C SER A 350 15.97 -4.61 -1.58
N GLU A 351 16.14 -4.52 -2.91
CA GLU A 351 17.27 -3.84 -3.54
C GLU A 351 17.21 -2.32 -3.27
N THR A 352 18.21 -1.84 -2.52
CA THR A 352 18.29 -0.45 -2.08
C THR A 352 18.37 0.54 -3.23
N MET A 353 18.95 0.14 -4.36
CA MET A 353 19.10 0.98 -5.54
C MET A 353 17.75 1.43 -6.12
N TYR A 354 16.72 0.59 -6.01
CA TYR A 354 15.38 0.86 -6.54
C TYR A 354 14.42 1.52 -5.54
N LYS A 355 14.90 1.93 -4.36
CA LYS A 355 14.04 2.56 -3.33
C LYS A 355 13.68 4.02 -3.62
N THR A 356 14.28 4.63 -4.63
CA THR A 356 14.03 6.05 -4.97
C THR A 356 13.39 6.19 -6.34
N GLY A 357 12.45 7.12 -6.46
CA GLY A 357 11.80 7.50 -7.71
C GLY A 357 12.79 7.83 -8.81
N ALA A 358 13.87 8.56 -8.51
CA ALA A 358 14.91 8.85 -9.50
C ALA A 358 15.48 7.58 -10.16
N ALA A 359 15.72 6.51 -9.38
CA ALA A 359 16.22 5.26 -9.92
C ALA A 359 15.17 4.51 -10.76
N THR A 360 13.96 4.39 -10.22
CA THR A 360 12.89 3.59 -10.83
C THR A 360 12.28 4.27 -12.04
N ASN A 361 12.15 5.60 -12.02
CA ASN A 361 11.74 6.40 -13.17
C ASN A 361 12.74 6.27 -14.31
N PHE A 362 14.04 6.40 -14.03
CA PHE A 362 15.08 6.27 -15.04
C PHE A 362 15.07 4.89 -15.68
N ILE A 363 15.07 3.84 -14.87
CA ILE A 363 15.08 2.46 -15.37
C ILE A 363 13.80 2.16 -16.14
N SER A 364 12.64 2.65 -15.70
CA SER A 364 11.41 2.56 -16.50
C SER A 364 11.56 3.22 -17.86
N LEU A 365 12.15 4.41 -17.91
CA LEU A 365 12.36 5.19 -19.13
C LEU A 365 13.29 4.47 -20.12
N VAL A 366 14.32 3.75 -19.66
CA VAL A 366 15.28 3.03 -20.52
C VAL A 366 15.04 1.51 -20.62
N SER A 367 13.98 1.01 -19.99
CA SER A 367 13.64 -0.43 -20.03
C SER A 367 13.24 -0.87 -21.44
N GLU A 368 13.46 -2.16 -21.73
CA GLU A 368 13.08 -2.74 -23.02
C GLU A 368 11.57 -2.83 -23.22
N GLY A 369 10.80 -2.96 -22.12
CA GLY A 369 9.33 -2.89 -22.07
C GLY A 369 8.65 -3.59 -23.25
N LYS A 370 8.44 -4.92 -23.17
CA LYS A 370 7.77 -5.66 -24.25
C LYS A 370 6.31 -5.23 -24.35
N GLU A 371 6.00 -4.47 -25.40
CA GLU A 371 4.64 -3.97 -25.70
C GLU A 371 4.04 -3.14 -24.56
N THR A 372 4.89 -2.45 -23.78
CA THR A 372 4.43 -1.59 -22.68
C THR A 372 3.63 -0.42 -23.20
N ALA A 373 2.36 -0.37 -22.79
CA ALA A 373 1.50 0.79 -22.93
C ALA A 373 1.79 1.78 -21.80
N ALA A 374 1.78 3.08 -22.13
CA ALA A 374 1.94 4.14 -21.15
C ALA A 374 0.71 5.07 -21.17
N THR A 375 0.26 5.50 -20.01
CA THR A 375 -0.79 6.52 -19.87
C THR A 375 -0.40 7.50 -18.79
N CYS A 376 -0.29 8.78 -19.16
CA CYS A 376 0.17 9.83 -18.26
C CYS A 376 -0.97 10.67 -17.72
N TYR A 377 -0.80 11.17 -16.51
CA TYR A 377 -1.75 11.95 -15.75
C TYR A 377 -1.02 13.14 -15.12
N ARG A 378 -1.63 14.31 -15.22
CA ARG A 378 -1.27 15.47 -14.41
C ARG A 378 -1.91 15.33 -13.04
N VAL A 379 -1.14 15.52 -11.99
CA VAL A 379 -1.60 15.51 -10.60
C VAL A 379 -1.69 16.95 -10.12
N ASP A 380 -2.91 17.41 -9.87
CA ASP A 380 -3.22 18.71 -9.31
C ASP A 380 -3.69 18.58 -7.85
N GLY A 381 -3.64 19.67 -7.08
CA GLY A 381 -4.04 19.69 -5.67
C GLY A 381 -2.92 19.42 -4.66
N CYS A 382 -1.71 19.12 -5.13
CA CYS A 382 -0.50 19.12 -4.31
C CYS A 382 0.14 20.52 -4.27
N THR A 383 0.97 20.81 -3.26
CA THR A 383 1.73 22.08 -3.17
C THR A 383 2.56 22.34 -4.43
N ASP A 384 3.19 21.29 -4.96
CA ASP A 384 3.87 21.29 -6.24
C ASP A 384 3.07 20.38 -7.19
N PRO A 385 2.76 20.82 -8.43
CA PRO A 385 2.07 19.96 -9.37
C PRO A 385 2.89 18.70 -9.66
N GLY A 386 2.24 17.67 -10.19
CA GLY A 386 2.90 16.42 -10.50
C GLY A 386 2.53 15.88 -11.87
N LEU A 387 3.36 14.96 -12.33
CA LEU A 387 3.10 14.14 -13.51
C LEU A 387 3.33 12.68 -13.14
N VAL A 388 2.41 11.81 -13.53
CA VAL A 388 2.49 10.38 -13.28
C VAL A 388 2.15 9.62 -14.56
N CYS A 389 3.02 8.72 -14.99
CA CYS A 389 2.77 7.80 -16.10
C CYS A 389 2.64 6.37 -15.57
N VAL A 390 1.50 5.75 -15.86
CA VAL A 390 1.22 4.33 -15.57
C VAL A 390 1.70 3.49 -16.76
N LEU A 391 2.50 2.47 -16.49
CA LEU A 391 3.05 1.53 -17.47
C LEU A 391 2.40 0.15 -17.32
N GLU A 392 1.95 -0.43 -18.43
CA GLU A 392 1.26 -1.73 -18.48
C GLU A 392 1.71 -2.54 -19.71
N PRO A 393 2.30 -3.74 -19.56
CA PRO A 393 2.70 -4.36 -18.29
C PRO A 393 3.81 -3.59 -17.56
N ALA A 394 3.96 -3.85 -16.27
CA ALA A 394 5.07 -3.33 -15.47
C ALA A 394 6.43 -3.67 -16.11
N VAL A 395 7.36 -2.72 -16.02
CA VAL A 395 8.73 -2.88 -16.52
C VAL A 395 9.66 -3.57 -15.50
N PHE A 396 9.18 -3.73 -14.26
CA PHE A 396 9.87 -4.43 -13.18
C PHE A 396 9.17 -5.76 -12.89
N GLU A 397 9.97 -6.81 -12.73
CA GLU A 397 9.54 -8.12 -12.28
C GLU A 397 10.55 -8.64 -11.26
N ASP A 398 10.05 -9.18 -10.15
CA ASP A 398 10.90 -9.61 -9.03
C ASP A 398 11.87 -10.71 -9.48
N GLY A 399 13.15 -10.55 -9.11
CA GLY A 399 14.24 -11.42 -9.49
C GLY A 399 14.72 -11.28 -10.95
N LYS A 400 14.17 -10.35 -11.74
CA LYS A 400 14.57 -10.17 -13.15
C LYS A 400 15.28 -8.85 -13.40
N SER A 401 16.23 -8.86 -14.33
CA SER A 401 16.85 -7.63 -14.81
C SER A 401 15.86 -6.82 -15.65
N PRO A 402 15.63 -5.53 -15.33
CA PRO A 402 14.72 -4.68 -16.10
C PRO A 402 15.28 -4.26 -17.47
N ILE A 403 16.59 -4.48 -17.68
CA ILE A 403 17.31 -4.12 -18.90
C ILE A 403 18.33 -5.21 -19.26
N THR A 404 18.56 -5.44 -20.54
CA THR A 404 19.64 -6.33 -20.98
C THR A 404 20.98 -5.61 -21.02
N GLU A 405 22.07 -6.37 -20.96
CA GLU A 405 23.43 -5.87 -21.11
C GLU A 405 23.61 -5.05 -22.40
N ALA A 406 23.11 -5.55 -23.53
CA ALA A 406 23.22 -4.88 -24.82
C ALA A 406 22.50 -3.51 -24.83
N THR A 407 21.33 -3.44 -24.21
CA THR A 407 20.58 -2.19 -24.07
C THR A 407 21.27 -1.24 -23.09
N TRP A 408 21.84 -1.75 -21.99
CA TRP A 408 22.58 -0.93 -21.04
C TRP A 408 23.86 -0.33 -21.63
N GLN A 409 24.56 -1.06 -22.51
CA GLN A 409 25.71 -0.52 -23.25
C GLN A 409 25.33 0.67 -24.14
N LYS A 410 24.14 0.63 -24.76
CA LYS A 410 23.61 1.77 -25.53
C LYS A 410 23.27 2.96 -24.62
N VAL A 411 22.66 2.70 -23.47
CA VAL A 411 22.35 3.73 -22.45
C VAL A 411 23.63 4.41 -21.97
N THR A 412 24.61 3.63 -21.49
CA THR A 412 25.89 4.17 -20.99
C THR A 412 26.63 4.96 -22.07
N THR A 413 26.67 4.47 -23.31
CA THR A 413 27.28 5.19 -24.44
C THR A 413 26.57 6.52 -24.71
N THR A 414 25.24 6.50 -24.75
CA THR A 414 24.41 7.69 -24.99
C THR A 414 24.65 8.77 -23.93
N PHE A 415 24.68 8.38 -22.65
CA PHE A 415 24.86 9.32 -21.54
C PHE A 415 26.32 9.77 -21.35
N SER A 416 27.31 8.90 -21.60
CA SER A 416 28.74 9.22 -21.46
C SER A 416 29.24 10.18 -22.53
N ASN A 417 28.66 10.14 -23.73
CA ASN A 417 29.04 11.02 -24.84
C ASN A 417 28.44 12.44 -24.72
N GLY A 418 27.83 12.79 -23.58
CA GLY A 418 27.22 14.09 -23.36
C GLY A 418 25.98 14.34 -24.23
N ALA A 419 25.40 13.30 -24.83
CA ALA A 419 24.14 13.39 -25.58
C ALA A 419 22.92 13.50 -24.64
N SER A 420 23.05 14.22 -23.52
CA SER A 420 21.91 14.85 -22.86
C SER A 420 21.51 16.07 -23.71
N ALA A 421 21.08 15.80 -24.95
CA ALA A 421 20.64 16.82 -25.87
C ALA A 421 19.49 17.60 -25.20
N THR A 422 19.77 18.86 -24.89
CA THR A 422 18.75 19.90 -24.73
C THR A 422 17.75 19.72 -25.87
N SER A 423 16.48 19.47 -25.54
CA SER A 423 15.43 19.29 -26.52
C SER A 423 15.45 20.47 -27.50
N VAL A 424 15.48 20.17 -28.80
CA VAL A 424 15.61 21.16 -29.89
C VAL A 424 14.43 22.16 -29.90
N TYR A 425 13.37 21.90 -29.13
CA TYR A 425 12.20 22.78 -28.97
C TYR A 425 12.45 24.06 -28.18
N GLY A 426 13.52 24.15 -27.37
CA GLY A 426 13.84 25.37 -26.63
C GLY A 426 14.40 26.52 -27.48
N ALA A 427 14.88 26.25 -28.70
CA ALA A 427 15.61 27.23 -29.52
C ALA A 427 14.78 27.84 -30.67
N LEU A 428 13.58 27.33 -30.99
CA LEU A 428 12.81 27.77 -32.16
C LEU A 428 11.67 28.78 -31.88
N LEU A 429 11.40 29.12 -30.62
CA LEU A 429 10.30 30.06 -30.27
C LEU A 429 10.72 31.51 -30.02
N SER A 430 11.99 31.90 -30.22
CA SER A 430 12.48 33.26 -29.94
C SER A 430 12.91 34.07 -31.18
N SER A 431 12.44 33.74 -32.37
CA SER A 431 12.76 34.48 -33.60
C SER A 431 11.53 34.91 -34.41
N VAL A 432 10.53 35.48 -33.73
CA VAL A 432 9.50 36.31 -34.37
C VAL A 432 9.19 37.51 -33.45
N LEU A 433 10.06 38.52 -33.45
CA LEU A 433 9.70 39.88 -33.00
C LEU A 433 10.49 40.92 -33.81
N VAL A 434 9.74 41.55 -34.73
CA VAL A 434 9.81 42.95 -35.19
C VAL A 434 11.02 43.40 -36.03
N VAL A 435 10.92 43.16 -37.34
CA VAL A 435 11.37 44.13 -38.35
C VAL A 435 10.21 45.09 -38.60
N VAL A 436 10.15 46.21 -37.89
CA VAL A 436 9.31 47.37 -38.25
C VAL A 436 10.08 48.67 -37.98
N ALA A 437 10.24 49.42 -39.05
CA ALA A 437 10.44 50.88 -39.14
C ALA A 437 11.76 51.49 -38.62
N LEU A 438 12.67 51.76 -39.56
CA LEU A 438 13.41 53.02 -39.63
C LEU A 438 13.79 53.33 -41.09
N PHE A 439 12.76 53.63 -41.90
CA PHE A 439 12.90 54.43 -43.11
C PHE A 439 12.42 55.85 -42.77
N ALA A 440 13.34 56.67 -42.28
CA ALA A 440 13.31 58.12 -42.37
C ALA A 440 14.64 58.63 -41.82
N PHE A 441 15.65 58.79 -42.69
CA PHE A 441 16.61 59.90 -42.67
C PHE A 441 17.67 59.67 -43.78
N ILE A 442 17.79 60.65 -44.68
CA ILE A 442 18.98 61.00 -45.50
C ILE A 442 19.12 60.16 -46.79
N PHE A 443 19.13 60.66 -48.04
CA PHE A 443 19.45 61.94 -48.68
C PHE A 443 18.58 62.13 -49.94
#